data_AF-A0A3B9IXS3-F1
#
_entry.id   AF-A0A3B9IXS3-F1
#
_cell.length_a   1.000
_cell.length_b   1.000
_cell.length_c   1.000
_cell.angle_alpha   90.00
_cell.angle_beta   90.00
_cell.angle_gamma   90.00
#
_symmetry.space_group_name_H-M   'P 1'
#
loop_
_entity.id
_entity.type
_entity.pdbx_description
1 polymer ?
#
loop_
_entity_poly.entity_id
_entity_poly.type
_entity_poly.pdbx_seq_one_letter_code
_entity_poly.pdbx_strand_id
1 'polypeptide(L)'
;PLITTNCAVLGVTVLNIDNGYTFLQSVVNALGGGLGFMLSLVIFSGVRKKMEYADIPETFKGVPATLIAASIVSVSFMGFSGLFS
;
A
#
# COMPACT_ATOMS: atom_id res chain seq x y z
N PRO A 1 -7.16 -15.73 -7.42
CA PRO A 1 -7.27 -15.90 -5.95
C PRO A 1 -6.50 -14.87 -5.09
N LEU A 2 -5.37 -14.32 -5.56
CA LEU A 2 -4.57 -13.35 -4.77
C LEU A 2 -5.25 -11.97 -4.59
N ILE A 3 -6.13 -11.56 -5.50
CA ILE A 3 -6.86 -10.29 -5.40
C ILE A 3 -8.02 -10.39 -4.39
N THR A 4 -8.75 -11.51 -4.36
CA THR A 4 -9.89 -11.71 -3.46
C THR A 4 -9.47 -11.93 -2.00
N THR A 5 -8.18 -12.19 -1.75
CA THR A 5 -7.57 -12.34 -0.42
C THR A 5 -6.67 -11.15 -0.06
N ASN A 6 -6.82 -10.03 -0.78
CA ASN A 6 -5.99 -8.85 -0.56
C ASN A 6 -6.33 -8.16 0.77
N CYS A 7 -5.30 -7.87 1.56
CA CYS A 7 -5.43 -7.25 2.88
C CYS A 7 -5.96 -5.80 2.84
N ALA A 8 -5.65 -5.03 1.80
CA ALA A 8 -6.17 -3.68 1.65
C ALA A 8 -7.68 -3.68 1.35
N VAL A 9 -8.14 -4.61 0.49
CA VAL A 9 -9.57 -4.77 0.19
C VAL A 9 -10.34 -5.17 1.45
N LEU A 10 -9.85 -6.16 2.20
CA LEU A 10 -10.44 -6.57 3.47
C LEU A 10 -10.46 -5.41 4.49
N GLY A 11 -9.36 -4.66 4.62
CA GLY A 11 -9.25 -3.53 5.53
C GLY A 11 -10.29 -2.43 5.26
N VAL A 12 -10.50 -2.06 3.99
CA VAL A 12 -11.52 -1.08 3.60
C VAL A 12 -12.92 -1.57 3.94
N THR A 13 -13.21 -2.85 3.73
CA THR A 13 -14.53 -3.41 4.08
C THR A 13 -14.79 -3.42 5.58
N VAL A 14 -13.79 -3.75 6.40
CA VAL A 14 -13.90 -3.71 7.87
C VAL A 14 -14.07 -2.26 8.35
N LEU A 15 -13.30 -1.31 7.81
CA LEU A 15 -13.42 0.12 8.12
C LEU A 15 -14.82 0.68 7.80
N ASN A 16 -15.45 0.24 6.72
CA ASN A 16 -16.82 0.66 6.39
C ASN A 16 -17.83 0.19 7.44
N ILE A 17 -17.63 -1.02 7.99
CA ILE A 17 -18.49 -1.61 9.03
C ILE A 17 -18.26 -0.90 10.36
N ASP A 18 -17.00 -0.74 10.79
CA ASP A 18 -16.65 -0.14 12.07
C ASP A 18 -17.10 1.33 12.18
N ASN A 19 -17.03 2.08 11.06
CA ASN A 19 -17.48 3.47 11.02
C ASN A 19 -18.99 3.62 10.68
N GLY A 20 -19.72 2.53 10.47
CA GLY A 20 -21.17 2.56 10.19
C GLY A 20 -21.54 3.34 8.92
N TYR A 21 -20.71 3.31 7.87
CA TYR A 21 -20.95 4.09 6.66
C TYR A 21 -22.19 3.63 5.88
N THR A 22 -22.95 4.59 5.36
CA THR A 22 -24.04 4.32 4.41
C THR A 22 -23.50 3.82 3.07
N PHE A 23 -24.37 3.31 2.18
CA PHE A 23 -23.94 2.77 0.88
C PHE A 23 -23.12 3.77 0.07
N LEU A 24 -23.57 5.03 -0.03
CA LEU A 24 -22.87 6.04 -0.82
C LEU A 24 -21.51 6.41 -0.21
N GLN A 25 -21.44 6.56 1.12
CA GLN A 25 -20.18 6.79 1.84
C GLN A 25 -19.21 5.63 1.68
N SER A 26 -19.70 4.39 1.73
CA SER A 26 -18.90 3.17 1.52
C SER A 26 -18.32 3.10 0.11
N VAL A 27 -19.07 3.50 -0.91
CA VAL A 27 -18.58 3.57 -2.30
C VAL A 27 -17.47 4.62 -2.43
N VAL A 28 -17.68 5.82 -1.87
CA VAL A 28 -16.66 6.88 -1.89
C VAL A 28 -15.41 6.46 -1.11
N ASN A 29 -15.56 5.84 0.06
CA ASN A 29 -14.44 5.32 0.84
C ASN A 29 -13.68 4.22 0.10
N ALA A 30 -14.38 3.30 -0.57
CA ALA A 30 -13.76 2.26 -1.37
C ALA A 30 -13.00 2.81 -2.58
N LEU A 31 -13.55 3.81 -3.27
CA LEU A 31 -12.85 4.49 -4.37
C LEU A 31 -11.61 5.24 -3.86
N GLY A 32 -11.74 5.99 -2.76
CA GLY A 32 -10.62 6.71 -2.15
C GLY A 32 -9.50 5.76 -1.70
N GLY A 33 -9.84 4.71 -0.95
CA GLY A 33 -8.90 3.69 -0.50
C GLY A 33 -8.26 2.93 -1.67
N GLY A 34 -9.04 2.62 -2.72
CA GLY A 34 -8.53 1.97 -3.93
C GLY A 34 -7.55 2.84 -4.71
N LEU A 35 -7.84 4.13 -4.87
CA LEU A 35 -6.93 5.08 -5.52
C LEU A 35 -5.63 5.28 -4.72
N GLY A 36 -5.73 5.37 -3.39
CA GLY A 36 -4.55 5.44 -2.52
C GLY A 36 -3.67 4.18 -2.63
N PHE A 37 -4.28 3.00 -2.64
CA PHE A 37 -3.58 1.74 -2.84
C PHE A 37 -2.91 1.66 -4.22
N MET A 38 -3.60 2.09 -5.28
CA MET A 38 -3.04 2.17 -6.63
C MET A 38 -1.81 3.07 -6.67
N LEU A 39 -1.89 4.27 -6.10
CA LEU A 39 -0.77 5.21 -6.03
C LEU A 39 0.43 4.60 -5.31
N SER A 40 0.20 3.96 -4.16
CA SER A 40 1.25 3.27 -3.41
C SER A 40 1.95 2.19 -4.23
N LEU A 41 1.19 1.37 -4.97
CA LEU A 41 1.75 0.33 -5.84
C LEU A 41 2.55 0.90 -7.01
N VAL A 42 2.11 2.00 -7.62
CA VAL A 42 2.85 2.66 -8.71
C VAL A 42 4.20 3.18 -8.21
N ILE A 43 4.22 3.83 -7.04
CA ILE A 43 5.46 4.29 -6.41
C ILE A 43 6.38 3.10 -6.11
N PHE A 44 5.85 2.04 -5.50
CA PHE A 44 6.64 0.86 -5.15
C PHE A 44 7.20 0.14 -6.39
N SER A 45 6.43 0.08 -7.48
CA SER A 45 6.90 -0.44 -8.78
C SER A 45 8.08 0.35 -9.32
N GLY A 46 8.03 1.69 -9.23
CA GLY A 46 9.14 2.57 -9.62
C GLY A 46 10.40 2.32 -8.77
N VAL A 47 10.25 2.18 -7.46
CA VAL A 47 11.36 1.86 -6.53
C VAL A 47 11.98 0.51 -6.90
N ARG A 48 11.15 -0.52 -7.12
CA ARG A 48 11.61 -1.86 -7.50
C ARG A 48 12.39 -1.83 -8.81
N LYS A 49 11.92 -1.10 -9.82
CA LYS A 49 12.62 -0.95 -11.11
C LYS A 49 13.99 -0.29 -10.93
N LYS A 50 14.10 0.73 -10.07
CA LYS A 50 15.39 1.37 -9.78
C LYS A 50 16.36 0.44 -9.06
N MET A 51 15.82 -0.43 -8.20
CA MET A 51 16.58 -1.40 -7.42
C MET A 51 17.17 -2.54 -8.28
N GLU A 52 16.58 -2.85 -9.43
CA GLU A 52 17.13 -3.84 -10.39
C GLU A 52 18.47 -3.39 -11.00
N TYR A 53 18.74 -2.09 -11.03
CA TYR A 53 20.02 -1.53 -11.49
C TYR A 53 20.99 -1.20 -10.34
N ALA A 54 20.60 -1.48 -9.10
CA ALA A 54 21.44 -1.23 -7.92
C ALA A 54 22.35 -2.44 -7.64
N ASP A 55 23.55 -2.15 -7.14
CA ASP A 55 24.51 -3.19 -6.76
C ASP A 55 24.15 -3.75 -5.38
N ILE A 56 23.41 -4.87 -5.37
CA ILE A 56 22.90 -5.50 -4.14
C ILE A 56 23.70 -6.79 -3.89
N PRO A 57 24.20 -7.03 -2.67
CA PRO A 57 24.86 -8.28 -2.31
C PRO A 57 23.98 -9.50 -2.62
N GLU A 58 24.57 -10.60 -3.09
CA GLU A 58 23.81 -11.79 -3.52
C GLU A 58 22.82 -12.31 -2.48
N THR A 59 23.17 -12.25 -1.19
CA THR A 59 22.31 -12.70 -0.09
C THR A 59 21.03 -11.88 0.10
N PHE A 60 21.00 -10.64 -0.42
CA PHE A 60 19.85 -9.74 -0.29
C PHE A 60 19.03 -9.59 -1.57
N LYS A 61 19.48 -10.17 -2.69
CA LYS A 61 18.77 -10.08 -3.97
C LYS A 61 17.37 -10.72 -3.90
N GLY A 62 16.41 -10.12 -4.60
CA GLY A 62 15.04 -10.62 -4.68
C GLY A 62 14.17 -10.19 -3.50
N VAL A 63 13.61 -11.15 -2.77
CA VAL A 63 12.59 -10.92 -1.72
C VAL A 63 13.11 -10.04 -0.57
N PRO A 64 14.32 -10.25 0.00
CA PRO A 64 14.79 -9.45 1.13
C PRO A 64 14.91 -7.96 0.80
N ALA A 65 15.57 -7.62 -0.31
CA ALA A 65 15.68 -6.23 -0.77
C ALA A 65 14.30 -5.60 -1.06
N THR A 66 13.37 -6.38 -1.63
CA THR A 66 12.01 -5.92 -1.91
C THR A 66 11.23 -5.60 -0.63
N LEU A 67 11.39 -6.40 0.43
CA LEU A 67 10.77 -6.13 1.74
C LEU A 67 11.37 -4.90 2.42
N ILE A 68 12.69 -4.71 2.33
CA ILE A 68 13.36 -3.50 2.83
C ILE A 68 12.84 -2.27 2.09
N ALA A 69 12.80 -2.30 0.75
CA ALA A 69 12.23 -1.23 -0.05
C ALA A 69 10.76 -0.94 0.32
N ALA A 70 9.95 -1.98 0.56
CA ALA A 70 8.55 -1.81 0.96
C ALA A 70 8.44 -1.12 2.33
N SER A 71 9.30 -1.48 3.29
CA SER A 71 9.33 -0.83 4.61
C SER A 71 9.71 0.64 4.52
N ILE A 72 10.70 1.00 3.69
CA ILE A 72 11.09 2.41 3.47
C ILE A 72 9.95 3.19 2.83
N VAL A 73 9.27 2.62 1.83
CA VAL A 73 8.09 3.25 1.21
C VAL A 73 6.98 3.45 2.25
N SER A 74 6.74 2.49 3.14
CA SER A 74 5.77 2.62 4.24
C SER A 74 6.12 3.76 5.20
N VAL A 75 7.40 3.91 5.58
CA VAL A 75 7.87 5.01 6.44
C VAL A 75 7.64 6.37 5.77
N SER A 76 7.85 6.48 4.45
CA SER A 76 7.54 7.71 3.72
C SER A 76 6.06 8.11 3.83
N PHE A 77 5.15 7.13 3.88
CA PHE A 77 3.73 7.41 4.09
C PHE A 77 3.37 7.74 5.54
N MET A 78 4.16 7.30 6.53
CA MET A 78 3.97 7.70 7.94
C MET A 78 4.14 9.21 8.13
N GLY A 79 4.85 9.91 7.24
CA GLY A 79 4.93 11.37 7.23
C GLY A 79 3.58 12.07 7.01
N PHE A 80 2.57 11.38 6.47
CA PHE A 80 1.20 11.89 6.37
C PHE A 80 0.37 11.63 7.64
N SER A 81 0.90 10.91 8.63
CA SER A 81 0.23 10.70 9.91
C SER A 81 0.08 12.04 10.63
N GLY A 82 -1.14 12.39 11.02
CA GLY A 82 -1.46 13.66 11.69
C GLY A 82 -1.78 14.83 10.75
N LEU A 83 -1.93 14.62 9.43
CA LEU A 83 -2.28 15.71 8.49
C LEU A 83 -3.62 16.40 8.80
N PHE A 84 -4.53 15.70 9.47
CA PHE A 84 -5.88 16.14 9.80
C PHE A 84 -6.17 16.05 11.32
N SER A 85 -5.13 15.94 12.15
CA SER A 85 -5.23 16.06 13.61
C SER A 85 -5.31 17.51 14.06
#